data_AF-A0A564XZ71-F1
#
_entry.id   AF-A0A564XZ71-F1
#
_cell.length_a   1.000
_cell.length_b   1.000
_cell.length_c   1.000
_cell.angle_alpha   90.00
_cell.angle_beta   90.00
_cell.angle_gamma   90.00
#
_symmetry.space_group_name_H-M   'P 1'
#
loop_
_entity.id
_entity.type
_entity.pdbx_description
1 polymer ?
#
loop_
_entity_poly.entity_id
_entity_poly.type
_entity_poly.pdbx_seq_one_letter_code
_entity_poly.pdbx_strand_id
1 'polypeptide(L)'
;MSLGFSRLCPSFDNVINDPLLLSYFLQYLSSTKLENIFRLWLELSSCKGRKSNSAEEFEFKSEEKVLSDKELDKLRKKISELAVNDVTTIYFRYLSPEAKLTVDLNTELLSLTLSRIMENPNNISALDPCLRFAESKLRLSLFPGFLKSELFSQFCSEIILNDQLTLNDVLFEESLLVFFVEFLVGDPTSTLLTFLMAVNAYKKEFHELMLKRDYHETIEKRYEQLLHDATTICAKYLSPASDDFMGLTLEQYRDVLDSACSEKEPRINCFDDLYKLIFKTVEKNILPSFFHSAPFARYRHSFAKKSG
;
A
#
# COMPACT_ATOMS: atom_id res chain seq x y z
N MET A 1 -6.78 -8.74 -8.35
CA MET A 1 -6.65 -7.26 -8.24
C MET A 1 -6.21 -6.92 -6.83
N SER A 2 -5.49 -5.82 -6.62
CA SER A 2 -5.32 -5.31 -5.25
C SER A 2 -6.71 -5.03 -4.67
N LEU A 3 -6.87 -5.17 -3.35
CA LEU A 3 -7.95 -4.46 -2.67
C LEU A 3 -7.82 -2.99 -3.08
N GLY A 4 -8.93 -2.32 -3.41
CA GLY A 4 -8.90 -0.87 -3.59
C GLY A 4 -8.37 -0.19 -2.32
N PHE A 5 -7.94 1.06 -2.44
CA PHE A 5 -7.46 1.85 -1.30
C PHE A 5 -7.96 3.28 -1.43
N SER A 6 -8.11 3.97 -0.30
CA SER A 6 -8.39 5.39 -0.30
C SER A 6 -7.09 6.18 -0.25
N ARG A 7 -6.98 7.21 -1.09
CA ARG A 7 -5.85 8.13 -1.09
C ARG A 7 -5.87 9.07 0.12
N LEU A 8 -6.97 9.10 0.88
CA LEU A 8 -7.11 9.83 2.13
C LEU A 8 -6.49 9.08 3.34
N CYS A 9 -6.30 7.76 3.22
CA CYS A 9 -5.65 6.93 4.22
C CYS A 9 -4.72 5.89 3.55
N PRO A 10 -3.72 6.34 2.76
CA PRO A 10 -2.89 5.44 1.98
C PRO A 10 -1.93 4.67 2.89
N SER A 11 -1.49 3.49 2.46
CA SER A 11 -0.26 2.86 2.96
C SER A 11 0.96 3.39 2.21
N PHE A 12 2.17 3.07 2.69
CA PHE A 12 3.41 3.45 1.98
C PHE A 12 3.45 2.89 0.55
N ASP A 13 3.03 1.64 0.37
CA ASP A 13 2.99 1.01 -0.95
C ASP A 13 1.95 1.69 -1.86
N ASN A 14 0.86 2.24 -1.31
CA ASN A 14 -0.08 3.04 -2.08
C ASN A 14 0.55 4.36 -2.56
N VAL A 15 1.27 5.06 -1.68
CA VAL A 15 1.93 6.34 -2.02
C VAL A 15 2.94 6.16 -3.15
N ILE A 16 3.71 5.07 -3.16
CA ILE A 16 4.73 4.84 -4.21
C ILE A 16 4.10 4.50 -5.56
N ASN A 17 2.93 3.85 -5.56
CA ASN A 17 2.28 3.39 -6.78
C ASN A 17 1.27 4.39 -7.36
N ASP A 18 0.84 5.40 -6.59
CA ASP A 18 -0.02 6.48 -7.04
C ASP A 18 0.83 7.71 -7.46
N PRO A 19 0.84 8.11 -8.74
CA PRO A 19 1.71 9.19 -9.23
C PRO A 19 1.48 10.55 -8.54
N LEU A 20 0.24 10.84 -8.13
CA LEU A 20 -0.11 12.11 -7.51
C LEU A 20 0.32 12.12 -6.04
N LEU A 21 0.03 11.06 -5.28
CA LEU A 21 0.54 10.93 -3.91
C LEU A 21 2.07 10.92 -3.88
N LEU A 22 2.70 10.24 -4.83
CA LEU A 22 4.15 10.19 -4.94
C LEU A 22 4.75 11.59 -5.14
N SER A 23 4.12 12.48 -5.93
CA SER A 23 4.65 13.83 -6.11
C SER A 23 4.63 14.65 -4.82
N TYR A 24 3.57 14.54 -4.01
CA TYR A 24 3.52 15.20 -2.69
C TYR A 24 4.52 14.59 -1.72
N PHE A 25 4.68 13.27 -1.74
CA PHE A 25 5.65 12.60 -0.89
C PHE A 25 7.10 12.99 -1.25
N LEU A 26 7.43 13.08 -2.54
CA LEU A 26 8.74 13.57 -2.99
C LEU A 26 8.98 15.02 -2.56
N GLN A 27 7.96 15.89 -2.67
CA GLN A 27 8.06 17.26 -2.19
C GLN A 27 8.33 17.33 -0.68
N TYR A 28 7.69 16.46 0.11
CA TYR A 28 7.94 16.31 1.54
C TYR A 28 9.36 15.83 1.84
N LEU A 29 9.86 14.86 1.07
CA LEU A 29 11.24 14.39 1.22
C LEU A 29 12.27 15.47 0.87
N SER A 30 12.00 16.30 -0.14
CA SER A 30 12.84 17.44 -0.49
C SER A 30 12.83 18.51 0.61
N SER A 31 11.66 18.81 1.21
CA SER A 31 11.55 19.80 2.30
C SER A 31 12.28 19.36 3.58
N THR A 32 12.32 18.06 3.84
CA THR A 32 13.09 17.45 4.95
C THR A 32 14.55 17.18 4.62
N LYS A 33 14.99 17.40 3.37
CA LYS A 33 16.33 17.09 2.85
C LYS A 33 16.71 15.60 2.95
N LEU A 34 15.73 14.71 2.94
CA LEU A 34 15.91 13.26 3.08
C LEU A 34 15.55 12.49 1.79
N GLU A 35 15.40 13.19 0.66
CA GLU A 35 15.12 12.59 -0.66
C GLU A 35 16.16 11.55 -1.10
N ASN A 36 17.42 11.70 -0.68
CA ASN A 36 18.48 10.75 -1.04
C ASN A 36 18.25 9.36 -0.42
N ILE A 37 17.55 9.27 0.72
CA ILE A 37 17.17 7.99 1.32
C ILE A 37 16.21 7.23 0.40
N PHE A 38 15.23 7.94 -0.18
CA PHE A 38 14.29 7.34 -1.13
C PHE A 38 14.99 6.93 -2.42
N ARG A 39 15.91 7.75 -2.95
CA ARG A 39 16.70 7.42 -4.15
C ARG A 39 17.57 6.17 -3.92
N LEU A 40 18.27 6.11 -2.77
CA LEU A 40 19.06 4.95 -2.37
C LEU A 40 18.20 3.68 -2.27
N TRP A 41 17.04 3.77 -1.60
CA TRP A 41 16.11 2.65 -1.49
C TRP A 41 15.61 2.18 -2.87
N LEU A 42 15.23 3.11 -3.75
CA LEU A 42 14.74 2.78 -5.09
C LEU A 42 15.81 2.09 -5.94
N GLU A 43 17.06 2.57 -5.89
CA GLU A 43 18.17 1.98 -6.62
C GLU A 43 18.52 0.57 -6.09
N LEU A 44 18.66 0.42 -4.77
CA LEU A 44 18.95 -0.88 -4.14
C LEU A 44 17.83 -1.92 -4.32
N SER A 45 16.57 -1.50 -4.22
CA SER A 45 15.41 -2.38 -4.43
C SER A 45 15.28 -2.83 -5.88
N SER A 46 15.66 -1.97 -6.83
CA SER A 46 15.70 -2.31 -8.25
C SER A 46 16.80 -3.34 -8.54
N CYS A 47 17.98 -3.19 -7.95
CA CYS A 47 19.10 -4.13 -8.14
C CYS A 47 18.85 -5.53 -7.56
N LYS A 48 18.06 -5.66 -6.49
CA LYS A 48 17.79 -6.97 -5.87
C LYS A 48 16.68 -7.78 -6.52
N GLY A 49 15.84 -7.15 -7.34
CA GLY A 49 14.54 -7.73 -7.69
C GLY A 49 13.63 -7.76 -6.46
N ARG A 50 12.37 -7.35 -6.63
CA ARG A 50 11.38 -7.21 -5.54
C ARG A 50 11.11 -8.57 -4.86
N LYS A 51 11.91 -8.96 -3.88
CA LYS A 51 11.65 -10.09 -2.97
C LYS A 51 12.11 -9.73 -1.56
N SER A 52 11.20 -9.15 -0.78
CA SER A 52 10.90 -9.53 0.61
C SER A 52 9.93 -8.50 1.20
N ASN A 53 8.64 -8.86 1.30
CA ASN A 53 7.71 -8.16 2.17
C ASN A 53 7.91 -8.72 3.59
N SER A 54 8.83 -8.15 4.33
CA SER A 54 8.85 -8.28 5.78
C SER A 54 9.23 -6.93 6.35
N ALA A 55 8.20 -6.17 6.75
CA ALA A 55 8.35 -5.02 7.62
C ALA A 55 8.73 -5.50 9.03
N GLU A 56 9.83 -6.22 9.14
CA GLU A 56 10.47 -6.48 10.42
C GLU A 56 11.16 -5.17 10.82
N GLU A 57 10.88 -4.71 12.04
CA GLU A 57 11.63 -3.62 12.66
C GLU A 57 13.12 -3.95 12.55
N PHE A 58 13.86 -3.11 11.83
CA PHE A 58 15.31 -3.17 11.87
C PHE A 58 15.76 -2.66 13.25
N GLU A 59 15.80 -3.57 14.21
CA GLU A 59 16.50 -3.39 15.46
C GLU A 59 17.95 -3.80 15.19
N PHE A 60 18.82 -2.83 14.93
CA PHE A 60 20.25 -3.08 14.84
C PHE A 60 20.74 -3.57 16.21
N LYS A 61 20.95 -4.88 16.35
CA LYS A 61 21.60 -5.45 17.53
C LYS A 61 23.10 -5.33 17.33
N SER A 62 23.67 -4.38 18.05
CA SER A 62 25.08 -4.01 18.10
C SER A 62 25.93 -5.13 18.73
N GLU A 63 26.10 -6.25 18.04
CA GLU A 63 27.07 -7.29 18.44
C GLU A 63 28.41 -7.15 17.69
N GLU A 64 28.50 -6.27 16.68
CA GLU A 64 29.73 -6.00 15.96
C GLU A 64 30.56 -4.87 16.58
N LYS A 65 31.88 -5.07 16.62
CA LYS A 65 32.86 -4.11 17.09
C LYS A 65 32.78 -2.84 16.24
N VAL A 66 32.32 -1.73 16.82
CA VAL A 66 32.35 -0.41 16.18
C VAL A 66 33.79 -0.07 15.83
N LEU A 67 34.08 0.08 14.53
CA LEU A 67 35.41 0.43 14.05
C LEU A 67 35.76 1.88 14.44
N SER A 68 37.02 2.11 14.77
CA SER A 68 37.53 3.47 14.98
C SER A 68 37.56 4.26 13.67
N ASP A 69 37.53 5.58 13.74
CA ASP A 69 37.58 6.46 12.55
C ASP A 69 38.78 6.13 11.63
N LYS A 70 39.94 5.82 12.24
CA LYS A 70 41.15 5.41 11.51
C LYS A 70 40.98 4.09 10.75
N GLU A 71 40.17 3.16 11.25
CA GLU A 71 39.89 1.89 10.58
C GLU A 71 38.86 2.09 9.46
N LEU A 72 37.85 2.93 9.67
CA LEU A 72 36.90 3.32 8.63
C LEU A 72 37.61 3.98 7.44
N ASP A 73 38.54 4.91 7.69
CA ASP A 73 39.28 5.58 6.62
C ASP A 73 40.16 4.61 5.82
N LYS A 74 40.74 3.60 6.47
CA LYS A 74 41.46 2.53 5.77
C LYS A 74 40.55 1.72 4.85
N LEU A 75 39.33 1.39 5.31
CA LEU A 75 38.36 0.68 4.48
C LEU A 75 37.90 1.53 3.31
N ARG A 76 37.57 2.81 3.52
CA ARG A 76 37.20 3.75 2.46
C ARG A 76 38.26 3.84 1.38
N LYS A 77 39.53 3.94 1.77
CA LYS A 77 40.65 3.96 0.82
C LYS A 77 40.72 2.67 -0.01
N LYS A 78 40.61 1.50 0.63
CA LYS A 78 40.61 0.20 -0.08
C LYS A 78 39.42 0.06 -1.02
N ILE A 79 38.23 0.48 -0.60
CA ILE A 79 37.03 0.48 -1.45
C ILE A 79 37.24 1.39 -2.67
N SER A 80 37.97 2.49 -2.49
CA SER A 80 38.25 3.43 -3.58
C SER A 80 39.17 2.86 -4.66
N GLU A 81 39.91 1.78 -4.36
CA GLU A 81 40.81 1.08 -5.28
C GLU A 81 40.12 -0.10 -5.99
N LEU A 82 38.86 -0.41 -5.64
CA LEU A 82 38.09 -1.50 -6.24
C LEU A 82 37.62 -1.17 -7.66
N ALA A 83 37.38 -2.22 -8.45
CA ALA A 83 36.79 -2.09 -9.78
C ALA A 83 35.39 -1.46 -9.74
N VAL A 84 35.04 -0.72 -10.80
CA VAL A 84 33.71 -0.13 -10.95
C VAL A 84 32.69 -1.24 -11.21
N ASN A 85 31.69 -1.31 -10.34
CA ASN A 85 30.54 -2.21 -10.42
C ASN A 85 29.34 -1.55 -9.72
N ASP A 86 28.21 -2.24 -9.60
CA ASP A 86 27.00 -1.68 -8.97
C ASP A 86 27.23 -1.29 -7.50
N VAL A 87 27.97 -2.10 -6.74
CA VAL A 87 28.27 -1.85 -5.32
C VAL A 87 29.11 -0.59 -5.16
N THR A 88 30.22 -0.49 -5.88
CA THR A 88 31.13 0.67 -5.80
C THR A 88 30.47 1.93 -6.36
N THR A 89 29.66 1.81 -7.41
CA THR A 89 28.88 2.93 -7.97
C THR A 89 27.89 3.49 -6.95
N ILE A 90 27.13 2.64 -6.26
CA ILE A 90 26.18 3.06 -5.22
C ILE A 90 26.93 3.65 -4.02
N TYR A 91 28.03 3.01 -3.60
CA TYR A 91 28.88 3.53 -2.53
C TYR A 91 29.34 4.97 -2.81
N PHE A 92 29.93 5.24 -3.98
CA PHE A 92 30.41 6.58 -4.32
C PHE A 92 29.29 7.60 -4.56
N ARG A 93 28.08 7.13 -4.87
CA ARG A 93 26.94 8.01 -5.12
C ARG A 93 26.28 8.48 -3.83
N TYR A 94 26.19 7.62 -2.81
CA TYR A 94 25.40 7.88 -1.59
C TYR A 94 26.18 7.78 -0.27
N LEU A 95 27.23 6.96 -0.19
CA LEU A 95 27.84 6.56 1.09
C LEU A 95 29.25 7.08 1.29
N SER A 96 29.97 7.43 0.22
CA SER A 96 31.30 8.01 0.32
C SER A 96 31.24 9.42 0.93
N PRO A 97 32.30 9.88 1.61
CA PRO A 97 32.38 11.26 2.09
C PRO A 97 32.22 12.31 0.97
N GLU A 98 32.61 11.98 -0.25
CA GLU A 98 32.54 12.84 -1.44
C GLU A 98 31.23 12.68 -2.24
N ALA A 99 30.28 11.90 -1.71
CA ALA A 99 29.02 11.63 -2.41
C ALA A 99 28.23 12.92 -2.64
N LYS A 100 27.67 13.10 -3.84
CA LYS A 100 26.79 14.25 -4.14
C LYS A 100 25.37 14.03 -3.61
N LEU A 101 24.97 12.77 -3.44
CA LEU A 101 23.66 12.38 -2.95
C LEU A 101 23.81 11.68 -1.58
N THR A 102 24.55 12.29 -0.66
CA THR A 102 24.87 11.69 0.64
C THR A 102 23.62 11.19 1.38
N VAL A 103 23.70 9.98 1.92
CA VAL A 103 22.79 9.44 2.92
C VAL A 103 23.53 9.30 4.23
N ASP A 104 23.03 9.98 5.26
CA ASP A 104 23.62 9.93 6.59
C ASP A 104 23.30 8.59 7.26
N LEU A 105 24.35 7.81 7.52
CA LEU A 105 24.29 6.54 8.22
C LEU A 105 24.99 6.71 9.58
N ASN A 106 24.43 6.10 10.62
CA ASN A 106 25.16 6.04 11.89
C ASN A 106 26.47 5.25 11.73
N THR A 107 27.44 5.51 12.62
CA THR A 107 28.79 4.93 12.52
C THR A 107 28.79 3.40 12.48
N GLU A 108 27.87 2.79 13.23
CA GLU A 108 27.76 1.32 13.33
C GLU A 108 27.32 0.69 12.00
N LEU A 109 26.27 1.23 11.39
CA LEU A 109 25.77 0.76 10.10
C LEU A 109 26.78 1.04 8.97
N LEU A 110 27.46 2.18 9.03
CA LEU A 110 28.53 2.49 8.08
C LEU A 110 29.67 1.46 8.20
N SER A 111 30.15 1.18 9.42
CA SER A 111 31.19 0.20 9.71
C SER A 111 30.86 -1.19 9.16
N LEU A 112 29.65 -1.68 9.45
CA LEU A 112 29.15 -2.95 8.94
C LEU A 112 29.12 -2.96 7.39
N THR A 113 28.60 -1.89 6.79
CA THR A 113 28.47 -1.78 5.34
C THR A 113 29.83 -1.82 4.65
N LEU A 114 30.81 -1.03 5.11
CA LEU A 114 32.15 -1.01 4.52
C LEU A 114 32.84 -2.38 4.62
N SER A 115 32.67 -3.07 5.75
CA SER A 115 33.24 -4.40 5.96
C SER A 115 32.65 -5.41 4.97
N ARG A 116 31.32 -5.42 4.79
CA ARG A 116 30.65 -6.29 3.82
C ARG A 116 31.04 -6.02 2.37
N ILE A 117 31.23 -4.75 2.00
CA ILE A 117 31.73 -4.39 0.66
C ILE A 117 33.12 -4.99 0.44
N MET A 118 34.01 -4.93 1.43
CA MET A 118 35.35 -5.51 1.30
C MET A 118 35.35 -7.03 1.20
N GLU A 119 34.45 -7.71 1.91
CA GLU A 119 34.30 -9.16 1.83
C GLU A 119 33.74 -9.64 0.49
N ASN A 120 32.77 -8.91 -0.06
CA ASN A 120 32.03 -9.30 -1.26
C ASN A 120 31.83 -8.12 -2.24
N PRO A 121 32.90 -7.56 -2.83
CA PRO A 121 32.86 -6.28 -3.55
C PRO A 121 32.01 -6.28 -4.82
N ASN A 122 31.71 -7.46 -5.39
CA ASN A 122 30.91 -7.60 -6.60
C ASN A 122 29.47 -8.07 -6.33
N ASN A 123 29.05 -8.20 -5.07
CA ASN A 123 27.72 -8.69 -4.72
C ASN A 123 26.88 -7.57 -4.08
N ILE A 124 25.76 -7.21 -4.71
CA ILE A 124 24.82 -6.18 -4.23
C ILE A 124 24.28 -6.48 -2.82
N SER A 125 24.31 -7.75 -2.39
CA SER A 125 23.93 -8.16 -1.04
C SER A 125 24.81 -7.55 0.06
N ALA A 126 26.02 -7.08 -0.28
CA ALA A 126 26.87 -6.30 0.63
C ALA A 126 26.16 -5.02 1.13
N LEU A 127 25.24 -4.47 0.34
CA LEU A 127 24.45 -3.28 0.67
C LEU A 127 23.07 -3.61 1.28
N ASP A 128 22.80 -4.86 1.67
CA ASP A 128 21.58 -5.24 2.40
C ASP A 128 21.32 -4.42 3.67
N PRO A 129 22.33 -4.10 4.50
CA PRO A 129 22.11 -3.25 5.66
C PRO A 129 21.58 -1.86 5.29
N CYS A 130 22.11 -1.26 4.21
CA CYS A 130 21.64 0.03 3.70
C CYS A 130 20.21 -0.03 3.16
N LEU A 131 19.85 -1.10 2.46
CA LEU A 131 18.49 -1.29 1.95
C LEU A 131 17.49 -1.38 3.10
N ARG A 132 17.76 -2.22 4.10
CA ARG A 132 16.90 -2.37 5.28
C ARG A 132 16.78 -1.08 6.07
N PHE A 133 17.89 -0.36 6.25
CA PHE A 133 17.89 0.95 6.89
C PHE A 133 17.01 1.95 6.13
N ALA A 134 17.20 2.07 4.82
CA ALA A 134 16.45 3.04 4.02
C ALA A 134 14.95 2.69 4.00
N GLU A 135 14.60 1.41 3.87
CA GLU A 135 13.21 0.94 3.95
C GLU A 135 12.59 1.22 5.32
N SER A 136 13.28 0.89 6.40
CA SER A 136 12.83 1.16 7.77
C SER A 136 12.63 2.67 8.00
N LYS A 137 13.60 3.50 7.59
CA LYS A 137 13.51 4.96 7.72
C LYS A 137 12.34 5.52 6.91
N LEU A 138 12.10 5.01 5.71
CA LEU A 138 10.96 5.40 4.87
C LEU A 138 9.63 5.01 5.52
N ARG A 139 9.45 3.74 5.88
CA ARG A 139 8.17 3.21 6.38
C ARG A 139 7.84 3.65 7.80
N LEU A 140 8.82 3.73 8.69
CA LEU A 140 8.59 3.95 10.12
C LEU A 140 8.77 5.41 10.57
N SER A 141 9.48 6.23 9.80
CA SER A 141 9.77 7.62 10.18
C SER A 141 9.27 8.64 9.15
N LEU A 142 9.68 8.51 7.88
CA LEU A 142 9.36 9.51 6.87
C LEU A 142 7.90 9.46 6.43
N PHE A 143 7.36 8.27 6.19
CA PHE A 143 5.99 8.09 5.77
C PHE A 143 4.96 8.51 6.84
N PRO A 144 5.08 8.11 8.12
CA PRO A 144 4.20 8.63 9.17
C PRO A 144 4.35 10.14 9.37
N GLY A 145 5.56 10.69 9.16
CA GLY A 145 5.79 12.13 9.16
C GLY A 145 5.08 12.84 8.00
N PHE A 146 5.10 12.26 6.81
CA PHE A 146 4.37 12.75 5.64
C PHE A 146 2.86 12.81 5.89
N LEU A 147 2.26 11.74 6.44
CA LEU A 147 0.83 11.71 6.75
C LEU A 147 0.39 12.77 7.78
N LYS A 148 1.33 13.29 8.58
CA LYS A 148 1.10 14.37 9.55
C LYS A 148 1.51 15.75 9.03
N SER A 149 2.02 15.84 7.81
CA SER A 149 2.56 17.08 7.24
C SER A 149 1.49 17.93 6.57
N GLU A 150 1.74 19.24 6.49
CA GLU A 150 0.91 20.18 5.75
C GLU A 150 0.76 19.80 4.27
N LEU A 151 1.77 19.16 3.67
CA LEU A 151 1.71 18.71 2.28
C LEU A 151 0.65 17.62 2.07
N PHE A 152 0.54 16.67 3.01
CA PHE A 152 -0.51 15.66 2.92
C PHE A 152 -1.90 16.25 3.22
N SER A 153 -2.00 17.16 4.20
CA SER A 153 -3.23 17.92 4.47
C SER A 153 -3.68 18.73 3.25
N GLN A 154 -2.74 19.36 2.54
CA GLN A 154 -3.00 20.08 1.30
C GLN A 154 -3.48 19.13 0.20
N PHE A 155 -2.80 18.00 -0.01
CA PHE A 155 -3.24 16.98 -0.96
C PHE A 155 -4.70 16.55 -0.69
N CYS A 156 -5.02 16.20 0.55
CA CYS A 156 -6.38 15.79 0.95
C CYS A 156 -7.39 16.91 0.69
N SER A 157 -7.04 18.16 1.02
CA SER A 157 -7.89 19.32 0.76
C SER A 157 -8.17 19.51 -0.72
N GLU A 158 -7.15 19.42 -1.57
CA GLU A 158 -7.29 19.57 -3.00
C GLU A 158 -8.20 18.50 -3.61
N ILE A 159 -8.04 17.23 -3.22
CA ILE A 159 -8.88 16.17 -3.80
C ILE A 159 -10.34 16.24 -3.33
N ILE A 160 -10.58 16.68 -2.09
CA ILE A 160 -11.94 16.82 -1.53
C ILE A 160 -12.67 18.05 -2.09
N LEU A 161 -11.98 19.19 -2.17
CA LEU A 161 -12.59 20.46 -2.56
C LEU A 161 -12.75 20.60 -4.08
N ASN A 162 -11.85 20.00 -4.87
CA ASN A 162 -11.87 20.07 -6.32
C ASN A 162 -12.60 18.88 -6.99
N ASP A 163 -13.45 18.15 -6.25
CA ASP A 163 -14.24 17.03 -6.77
C ASP A 163 -13.41 15.93 -7.45
N GLN A 164 -12.22 15.63 -6.91
CA GLN A 164 -11.33 14.60 -7.44
C GLN A 164 -11.39 13.27 -6.70
N LEU A 165 -12.33 13.12 -5.75
CA LEU A 165 -12.56 11.87 -5.04
C LEU A 165 -13.03 10.79 -6.02
N THR A 166 -12.46 9.60 -5.87
CA THR A 166 -12.85 8.39 -6.61
C THR A 166 -13.78 7.54 -5.76
N LEU A 167 -14.44 6.57 -6.38
CA LEU A 167 -15.23 5.60 -5.62
C LEU A 167 -14.36 4.80 -4.62
N ASN A 168 -13.09 4.55 -4.93
CA ASN A 168 -12.17 3.92 -3.98
C ASN A 168 -11.93 4.80 -2.73
N ASP A 169 -11.82 6.12 -2.90
CA ASP A 169 -11.67 7.02 -1.75
C ASP A 169 -12.90 6.95 -0.83
N VAL A 170 -14.08 6.85 -1.42
CA VAL A 170 -15.36 6.72 -0.70
C VAL A 170 -15.50 5.36 -0.01
N LEU A 171 -15.15 4.26 -0.69
CA LEU A 171 -15.34 2.90 -0.16
C LEU A 171 -14.36 2.53 0.95
N PHE A 172 -13.17 3.11 0.94
CA PHE A 172 -12.07 2.70 1.83
C PHE A 172 -11.68 3.77 2.87
N GLU A 173 -12.31 4.94 2.87
CA GLU A 173 -12.23 5.91 3.97
C GLU A 173 -13.48 5.82 4.84
N GLU A 174 -13.32 5.39 6.09
CA GLU A 174 -14.42 5.07 6.99
C GLU A 174 -15.40 6.24 7.19
N SER A 175 -14.87 7.46 7.37
CA SER A 175 -15.72 8.63 7.58
C SER A 175 -16.54 8.95 6.32
N LEU A 176 -15.92 8.97 5.15
CA LEU A 176 -16.59 9.26 3.88
C LEU A 176 -17.61 8.19 3.51
N LEU A 177 -17.32 6.92 3.78
CA LEU A 177 -18.25 5.81 3.57
C LEU A 177 -19.55 5.99 4.36
N VAL A 178 -19.48 6.47 5.61
CA VAL A 178 -20.67 6.74 6.43
C VAL A 178 -21.58 7.77 5.75
N PHE A 179 -21.03 8.87 5.22
CA PHE A 179 -21.81 9.86 4.49
C PHE A 179 -22.39 9.31 3.18
N PHE A 180 -21.66 8.42 2.50
CA PHE A 180 -22.15 7.79 1.28
C PHE A 180 -23.28 6.79 1.55
N VAL A 181 -23.19 6.02 2.63
CA VAL A 181 -24.27 5.15 3.09
C VAL A 181 -25.50 5.98 3.47
N GLU A 182 -25.32 7.09 4.19
CA GLU A 182 -26.41 8.00 4.55
C GLU A 182 -27.12 8.56 3.30
N PHE A 183 -26.36 8.94 2.28
CA PHE A 183 -26.90 9.42 1.01
C PHE A 183 -27.80 8.39 0.31
N LEU A 184 -27.50 7.10 0.45
CA LEU A 184 -28.28 6.02 -0.17
C LEU A 184 -29.37 5.43 0.75
N VAL A 185 -29.62 6.02 1.92
CA VAL A 185 -30.66 5.52 2.83
C VAL A 185 -32.03 5.57 2.14
N GLY A 186 -32.66 4.40 2.00
CA GLY A 186 -33.95 4.25 1.34
C GLY A 186 -33.90 4.20 -0.19
N ASP A 187 -32.72 4.31 -0.79
CA ASP A 187 -32.52 4.16 -2.23
C ASP A 187 -32.28 2.68 -2.59
N PRO A 188 -33.01 2.09 -3.56
CA PRO A 188 -32.80 0.70 -3.98
C PRO A 188 -31.37 0.43 -4.50
N THR A 189 -30.68 1.46 -5.01
CA THR A 189 -29.29 1.39 -5.46
C THR A 189 -28.28 1.18 -4.32
N SER A 190 -28.69 1.36 -3.06
CA SER A 190 -27.88 0.98 -1.88
C SER A 190 -27.46 -0.50 -1.90
N THR A 191 -28.23 -1.35 -2.58
CA THR A 191 -27.89 -2.76 -2.77
C THR A 191 -26.58 -2.93 -3.57
N LEU A 192 -26.31 -2.04 -4.53
CA LEU A 192 -25.05 -2.06 -5.30
C LEU A 192 -23.84 -1.79 -4.38
N LEU A 193 -23.96 -0.78 -3.51
CA LEU A 193 -22.92 -0.43 -2.54
C LEU A 193 -22.68 -1.57 -1.54
N THR A 194 -23.75 -2.12 -0.97
CA THR A 194 -23.64 -3.20 0.03
C THR A 194 -23.06 -4.49 -0.57
N PHE A 195 -23.28 -4.75 -1.86
CA PHE A 195 -22.56 -5.80 -2.59
C PHE A 195 -21.05 -5.52 -2.65
N LEU A 196 -20.62 -4.33 -3.09
CA LEU A 196 -19.21 -3.96 -3.18
C LEU A 196 -18.51 -4.09 -1.80
N MET A 197 -19.18 -3.63 -0.74
CA MET A 197 -18.68 -3.77 0.63
C MET A 197 -18.55 -5.24 1.05
N ALA A 198 -19.52 -6.09 0.73
CA ALA A 198 -19.48 -7.51 1.07
C ALA A 198 -18.32 -8.24 0.35
N VAL A 199 -18.08 -7.94 -0.93
CA VAL A 199 -16.95 -8.50 -1.68
C VAL A 199 -15.61 -7.98 -1.13
N ASN A 200 -15.52 -6.70 -0.76
CA ASN A 200 -14.31 -6.16 -0.11
C ASN A 200 -14.03 -6.86 1.22
N ALA A 201 -15.07 -7.10 2.03
CA ALA A 201 -14.95 -7.82 3.30
C ALA A 201 -14.50 -9.27 3.07
N TYR A 202 -15.09 -9.97 2.09
CA TYR A 202 -14.65 -11.32 1.70
C TYR A 202 -13.17 -11.38 1.31
N LYS A 203 -12.70 -10.44 0.47
CA LYS A 203 -11.29 -10.38 0.07
C LYS A 203 -10.35 -10.12 1.25
N LYS A 204 -10.76 -9.25 2.18
CA LYS A 204 -10.01 -8.97 3.40
C LYS A 204 -9.90 -10.22 4.26
N GLU A 205 -11.02 -10.90 4.53
CA GLU A 205 -11.06 -12.14 5.30
C GLU A 205 -10.21 -13.24 4.63
N PHE A 206 -10.29 -13.39 3.30
CA PHE A 206 -9.48 -14.32 2.53
C PHE A 206 -7.98 -14.11 2.79
N HIS A 207 -7.51 -12.87 2.70
CA HIS A 207 -6.11 -12.56 2.97
C HIS A 207 -5.72 -12.84 4.43
N GLU A 208 -6.56 -12.45 5.39
CA GLU A 208 -6.28 -12.67 6.81
C GLU A 208 -6.22 -14.16 7.15
N LEU A 209 -7.18 -14.97 6.71
CA LEU A 209 -7.20 -16.42 6.98
C LEU A 209 -6.07 -17.17 6.28
N MET A 210 -5.67 -16.76 5.08
CA MET A 210 -4.60 -17.41 4.32
C MET A 210 -3.19 -16.98 4.78
N LEU A 211 -3.06 -15.79 5.39
CA LEU A 211 -1.79 -15.31 5.96
C LEU A 211 -1.59 -15.73 7.43
N LYS A 212 -2.67 -16.01 8.17
CA LYS A 212 -2.60 -16.49 9.56
C LYS A 212 -1.83 -17.81 9.62
N ARG A 213 -0.63 -17.79 10.24
CA ARG A 213 0.14 -19.00 10.60
C ARG A 213 -0.35 -19.60 11.92
N ASP A 214 -1.64 -19.52 12.20
CA ASP A 214 -2.17 -20.13 13.41
C ASP A 214 -2.17 -21.66 13.24
N TYR A 215 -1.43 -22.35 14.10
CA TYR A 215 -1.21 -23.80 14.02
C TYR A 215 -2.43 -24.62 14.49
N HIS A 216 -3.46 -23.97 15.00
CA HIS A 216 -4.58 -24.63 15.67
C HIS A 216 -5.78 -24.92 14.76
N GLU A 217 -5.88 -24.26 13.60
CA GLU A 217 -6.98 -24.41 12.65
C GLU A 217 -6.49 -24.93 11.30
N THR A 218 -7.07 -26.05 10.86
CA THR A 218 -6.71 -26.69 9.59
C THR A 218 -7.15 -25.85 8.39
N ILE A 219 -6.49 -26.03 7.25
CA ILE A 219 -6.80 -25.28 6.03
C ILE A 219 -8.22 -25.53 5.54
N GLU A 220 -8.75 -26.73 5.76
CA GLU A 220 -10.11 -27.13 5.37
C GLU A 220 -11.18 -26.30 6.08
N LYS A 221 -11.03 -26.02 7.37
CA LYS A 221 -11.96 -25.16 8.11
C LYS A 221 -11.98 -23.73 7.58
N ARG A 222 -10.82 -23.21 7.22
CA ARG A 222 -10.71 -21.87 6.59
C ARG A 222 -11.39 -21.86 5.24
N TYR A 223 -11.25 -22.95 4.47
CA TYR A 223 -11.94 -23.10 3.19
C TYR A 223 -13.45 -23.16 3.37
N GLU A 224 -13.95 -23.94 4.34
CA GLU A 224 -15.37 -23.99 4.67
C GLU A 224 -15.93 -22.62 5.03
N GLN A 225 -15.22 -21.83 5.85
CA GLN A 225 -15.64 -20.47 6.19
C GLN A 225 -15.71 -19.56 4.95
N LEU A 226 -14.66 -19.56 4.12
CA LEU A 226 -14.62 -18.73 2.92
C LEU A 226 -15.67 -19.14 1.88
N LEU A 227 -15.95 -20.43 1.74
CA LEU A 227 -17.03 -20.94 0.87
C LEU A 227 -18.40 -20.55 1.42
N HIS A 228 -18.58 -20.58 2.75
CA HIS A 228 -19.81 -20.12 3.40
C HIS A 228 -20.05 -18.61 3.17
N ASP A 229 -19.02 -17.78 3.33
CA ASP A 229 -19.10 -16.35 3.07
C ASP A 229 -19.46 -16.05 1.61
N ALA A 230 -18.78 -16.71 0.66
CA ALA A 230 -19.05 -16.57 -0.77
C ALA A 230 -20.49 -17.00 -1.12
N THR A 231 -20.95 -18.11 -0.54
CA THR A 231 -22.32 -18.60 -0.73
C THR A 231 -23.36 -17.64 -0.13
N THR A 232 -23.06 -17.04 1.03
CA THR A 232 -23.94 -16.03 1.66
C THR A 232 -24.06 -14.77 0.82
N ILE A 233 -22.96 -14.31 0.21
CA ILE A 233 -22.98 -13.20 -0.75
C ILE A 233 -23.87 -13.55 -1.95
N CYS A 234 -23.70 -14.75 -2.52
CA CYS A 234 -24.53 -15.20 -3.64
C CYS A 234 -26.02 -15.28 -3.25
N ALA A 235 -26.35 -15.89 -2.11
CA ALA A 235 -27.72 -16.02 -1.65
C ALA A 235 -28.40 -14.66 -1.41
N LYS A 236 -27.64 -13.68 -0.90
CA LYS A 236 -28.17 -12.34 -0.58
C LYS A 236 -28.39 -11.48 -1.82
N TYR A 237 -27.45 -11.51 -2.77
CA TYR A 237 -27.43 -10.55 -3.88
C TYR A 237 -27.76 -11.16 -5.24
N LEU A 238 -27.61 -12.48 -5.40
CA LEU A 238 -27.82 -13.18 -6.67
C LEU A 238 -29.07 -14.08 -6.63
N SER A 239 -29.87 -14.12 -5.58
CA SER A 239 -31.02 -15.04 -5.55
C SER A 239 -32.08 -14.72 -6.64
N PRO A 240 -32.67 -15.72 -7.31
CA PRO A 240 -33.66 -15.55 -8.40
C PRO A 240 -34.91 -14.74 -8.06
N ALA A 241 -35.18 -14.48 -6.77
CA ALA A 241 -36.27 -13.60 -6.34
C ALA A 241 -35.98 -12.10 -6.56
N SER A 242 -34.78 -11.76 -7.05
CA SER A 242 -34.42 -10.43 -7.50
C SER A 242 -34.64 -10.31 -9.01
N ASP A 243 -35.91 -10.21 -9.42
CA ASP A 243 -36.37 -10.23 -10.83
C ASP A 243 -35.74 -9.16 -11.75
N ASP A 244 -34.86 -8.30 -11.23
CA ASP A 244 -34.16 -7.26 -12.00
C ASP A 244 -32.81 -6.85 -11.38
N PHE A 245 -31.99 -7.81 -10.92
CA PHE A 245 -30.72 -7.44 -10.31
C PHE A 245 -29.66 -7.04 -11.36
N MET A 246 -29.44 -5.72 -11.46
CA MET A 246 -28.28 -5.07 -12.07
C MET A 246 -28.11 -5.17 -13.60
N GLY A 247 -29.10 -5.69 -14.33
CA GLY A 247 -29.02 -5.84 -15.78
C GLY A 247 -27.93 -6.85 -16.22
N LEU A 248 -27.65 -7.85 -15.38
CA LEU A 248 -26.72 -8.92 -15.70
C LEU A 248 -27.27 -9.84 -16.79
N THR A 249 -26.38 -10.33 -17.65
CA THR A 249 -26.71 -11.44 -18.54
C THR A 249 -26.74 -12.75 -17.76
N LEU A 250 -27.55 -13.72 -18.21
CA LEU A 250 -27.63 -15.06 -17.62
C LEU A 250 -26.25 -15.77 -17.60
N GLU A 251 -25.38 -15.49 -18.55
CA GLU A 251 -24.02 -16.04 -18.63
C GLU A 251 -23.15 -15.50 -17.49
N GLN A 252 -23.07 -14.17 -17.33
CA GLN A 252 -22.34 -13.53 -16.24
C GLN A 252 -22.82 -13.99 -14.86
N TYR A 253 -24.12 -14.20 -14.72
CA TYR A 253 -24.72 -14.71 -13.50
C TYR A 253 -24.22 -16.13 -13.17
N ARG A 254 -24.21 -17.03 -14.17
CA ARG A 254 -23.76 -18.42 -14.00
C ARG A 254 -22.27 -18.49 -13.71
N ASP A 255 -21.46 -17.70 -14.39
CA ASP A 255 -20.01 -17.69 -14.19
C ASP A 255 -19.62 -17.31 -12.75
N VAL A 256 -20.32 -16.33 -12.17
CA VAL A 256 -20.09 -15.92 -10.78
C VAL A 256 -20.49 -17.03 -9.82
N LEU A 257 -21.64 -17.68 -10.03
CA LEU A 257 -22.07 -18.80 -9.20
C LEU A 257 -21.11 -19.98 -9.28
N ASP A 258 -20.70 -20.37 -10.50
CA ASP A 258 -19.75 -21.47 -10.72
C ASP A 258 -18.39 -21.17 -10.06
N SER A 259 -17.97 -19.90 -10.04
CA SER A 259 -16.72 -19.50 -9.41
C SER A 259 -16.82 -19.31 -7.88
N ALA A 260 -17.95 -18.91 -7.34
CA ALA A 260 -18.14 -18.59 -5.91
C ALA A 260 -18.64 -19.80 -5.10
N CYS A 261 -19.39 -20.70 -5.71
CA CYS A 261 -20.00 -21.87 -5.07
C CYS A 261 -19.30 -23.21 -5.41
N SER A 262 -17.98 -23.16 -5.69
CA SER A 262 -17.15 -24.34 -5.94
C SER A 262 -17.08 -25.28 -4.72
N GLU A 263 -17.13 -26.60 -4.93
CA GLU A 263 -17.19 -27.60 -3.85
C GLU A 263 -15.88 -27.84 -3.08
N LYS A 264 -14.73 -27.36 -3.57
CA LYS A 264 -13.42 -27.80 -3.02
C LYS A 264 -12.51 -26.69 -2.50
N GLU A 265 -12.39 -25.58 -3.23
CA GLU A 265 -11.43 -24.53 -2.88
C GLU A 265 -12.02 -23.15 -3.14
N PRO A 266 -11.96 -22.22 -2.15
CA PRO A 266 -12.44 -20.86 -2.31
C PRO A 266 -11.50 -20.07 -3.24
N ARG A 267 -12.08 -19.14 -4.00
CA ARG A 267 -11.34 -18.29 -4.93
C ARG A 267 -11.47 -16.83 -4.53
N ILE A 268 -10.35 -16.16 -4.25
CA ILE A 268 -10.34 -14.74 -3.91
C ILE A 268 -10.96 -13.82 -4.99
N ASN A 269 -10.89 -14.25 -6.24
CA ASN A 269 -11.34 -13.50 -7.40
C ASN A 269 -12.72 -13.92 -7.93
N CYS A 270 -13.49 -14.72 -7.18
CA CYS A 270 -14.79 -15.24 -7.64
C CYS A 270 -15.81 -14.15 -8.01
N PHE A 271 -15.70 -12.96 -7.42
CA PHE A 271 -16.58 -11.83 -7.70
C PHE A 271 -15.93 -10.74 -8.57
N ASP A 272 -14.70 -10.91 -9.08
CA ASP A 272 -13.92 -9.82 -9.67
C ASP A 272 -14.61 -9.12 -10.85
N ASP A 273 -15.22 -9.88 -11.75
CA ASP A 273 -15.84 -9.31 -12.96
C ASP A 273 -17.18 -8.61 -12.65
N LEU A 274 -17.98 -9.21 -11.78
CA LEU A 274 -19.20 -8.59 -11.27
C LEU A 274 -18.90 -7.34 -10.45
N TYR A 275 -17.88 -7.40 -9.60
CA TYR A 275 -17.41 -6.25 -8.82
C TYR A 275 -17.00 -5.10 -9.75
N LYS A 276 -16.18 -5.36 -10.79
CA LYS A 276 -15.79 -4.32 -11.76
C LYS A 276 -16.99 -3.68 -12.43
N LEU A 277 -17.99 -4.48 -12.82
CA LEU A 277 -19.19 -3.98 -13.48
C LEU A 277 -19.97 -3.05 -12.54
N ILE A 278 -20.25 -3.50 -11.33
CA ILE A 278 -21.01 -2.75 -10.33
C ILE A 278 -20.24 -1.50 -9.91
N PHE A 279 -18.93 -1.61 -9.70
CA PHE A 279 -18.07 -0.49 -9.37
C PHE A 279 -18.20 0.61 -10.42
N LYS A 280 -18.12 0.28 -11.72
CA LYS A 280 -18.32 1.24 -12.81
C LYS A 280 -19.72 1.85 -12.81
N THR A 281 -20.75 1.05 -12.52
CA THR A 281 -22.13 1.54 -12.43
C THR A 281 -22.29 2.55 -11.30
N VAL A 282 -21.78 2.24 -10.10
CA VAL A 282 -21.81 3.14 -8.94
C VAL A 282 -21.00 4.39 -9.21
N GLU A 283 -19.78 4.25 -9.74
CA GLU A 283 -18.88 5.36 -10.05
C GLU A 283 -19.45 6.32 -11.09
N LYS A 284 -20.12 5.80 -12.12
CA LYS A 284 -20.66 6.64 -13.20
C LYS A 284 -22.03 7.24 -12.88
N ASN A 285 -22.91 6.47 -12.23
CA ASN A 285 -24.33 6.82 -12.13
C ASN A 285 -24.75 7.33 -10.76
N ILE A 286 -24.00 7.00 -9.70
CA ILE A 286 -24.39 7.29 -8.30
C ILE A 286 -23.43 8.31 -7.67
N LEU A 287 -22.13 8.10 -7.83
CA LEU A 287 -21.10 8.94 -7.23
C LEU A 287 -21.23 10.43 -7.60
N PRO A 288 -21.53 10.84 -8.85
CA PRO A 288 -21.70 12.26 -9.17
C PRO A 288 -22.82 12.93 -8.39
N SER A 289 -23.93 12.21 -8.15
CA SER A 289 -25.06 12.71 -7.36
C SER A 289 -24.70 12.89 -5.89
N PHE A 290 -23.84 12.01 -5.35
CA PHE A 290 -23.34 12.13 -3.99
C PHE A 290 -22.55 13.43 -3.78
N PHE A 291 -21.73 13.86 -4.76
CA PHE A 291 -20.96 15.11 -4.63
C PHE A 291 -21.83 16.38 -4.58
N HIS A 292 -23.09 16.30 -4.99
CA HIS A 292 -24.07 17.39 -4.89
C HIS A 292 -25.01 17.23 -3.68
N SER A 293 -24.81 16.20 -2.86
CA SER A 293 -25.72 15.84 -1.77
C SER A 293 -25.44 16.60 -0.46
N ALA A 294 -26.46 16.73 0.38
CA ALA A 294 -26.32 17.32 1.72
C ALA A 294 -25.33 16.54 2.62
N PRO A 295 -25.29 15.19 2.64
CA PRO A 295 -24.27 14.44 3.36
C PRO A 295 -22.84 14.83 2.99
N PHE A 296 -22.54 14.93 1.70
CA PHE A 296 -21.19 15.30 1.25
C PHE A 296 -20.84 16.77 1.57
N ALA A 297 -21.81 17.69 1.47
CA ALA A 297 -21.60 19.07 1.88
C ALA A 297 -21.21 19.17 3.38
N ARG A 298 -21.82 18.35 4.25
CA ARG A 298 -21.43 18.28 5.67
C ARG A 298 -20.05 17.67 5.85
N TYR A 299 -19.70 16.63 5.08
CA TYR A 299 -18.35 16.07 5.08
C TYR A 299 -17.30 17.14 4.74
N ARG A 300 -17.48 17.86 3.63
CA ARG A 300 -16.59 18.97 3.22
C ARG A 300 -16.41 20.02 4.31
N HIS A 301 -17.51 20.45 4.92
CA HIS A 301 -17.47 21.44 6.00
C HIS A 301 -16.75 20.91 7.25
N SER A 302 -16.95 19.63 7.59
CA SER A 302 -16.23 19.00 8.71
C SER A 302 -14.72 18.89 8.44
N PHE A 303 -14.33 18.69 7.18
CA PHE A 303 -12.94 18.62 6.77
C PHE A 303 -12.28 20.01 6.79
N ALA A 304 -12.95 21.03 6.22
CA ALA A 304 -12.47 22.41 6.22
C ALA A 304 -12.22 22.97 7.63
N LYS A 305 -12.98 22.53 8.64
CA LYS A 305 -12.76 22.90 10.05
C LYS A 305 -11.57 22.20 10.72
N LYS A 306 -11.09 21.08 10.17
CA LYS A 306 -9.90 20.38 10.67
C LYS A 306 -8.60 20.91 10.06
N SER A 307 -8.68 21.57 8.91
CA SER A 307 -7.55 22.07 8.13
C SER A 307 -7.19 23.55 8.38
N GLY A 308 -7.87 24.22 9.31
CA GLY A 308 -7.58 25.60 9.72
C GLY A 308 -7.39 25.69 11.23
#